data_AF-A0A2A5XHZ2-F1
#
_entry.id   AF-A0A2A5XHZ2-F1
#
_cell.length_a   1.000
_cell.length_b   1.000
_cell.length_c   1.000
_cell.angle_alpha   90.00
_cell.angle_beta   90.00
_cell.angle_gamma   90.00
#
_symmetry.space_group_name_H-M   'P 1'
#
loop_
_entity.id
_entity.type
_entity.pdbx_description
1 polymer ?
#
loop_
_entity_poly.entity_id
_entity_poly.type
_entity_poly.pdbx_seq_one_letter_code
_entity_poly.pdbx_strand_id
1 'polypeptide(L)'
;VKEVPIEDLIPNKKYFFFSHTFKKQPYNRKLLQAIIRKNIQLIDWETITNVKGERLIAFGRFAGIVGCYNGLLGYGIKNNSYALKRAHLCEDRLEMENELANLQLPTNFKLVITGGGRVAGGAIEVLEKTNIKRVSPDEFLNGNFRYPVFTQLDVEDYFSRDDNNSFDKSAFFNNPSGHNSTFMNYAKKANLYLACHYWDNRSPLIFSREDAKNPNWKISVVADVSCDIDGPVASTIRPSTIADPLYGYDPFTEKEVDFFDQNSIGVMAVDNLPCELPKDASTEFGKMFIEHVLEPLTGNDPDDIIFRASETMNGKLTPHFEHLQDYLEGKD
;
A
#
# COMPACT_ATOMS: atom_id res chain seq x y z
N VAL A 1 4.50 -9.29 -15.98
CA VAL A 1 4.30 -8.51 -14.73
C VAL A 1 4.44 -9.43 -13.53
N LYS A 2 3.59 -10.46 -13.39
CA LYS A 2 3.69 -11.50 -12.36
C LYS A 2 4.58 -12.68 -12.81
N GLU A 3 4.80 -13.62 -11.89
CA GLU A 3 5.58 -14.83 -12.09
C GLU A 3 5.09 -15.66 -13.28
N VAL A 4 6.01 -16.43 -13.88
CA VAL A 4 5.72 -17.33 -15.00
C VAL A 4 5.69 -18.77 -14.48
N PRO A 5 4.73 -19.61 -14.89
CA PRO A 5 4.73 -21.04 -14.57
C PRO A 5 6.06 -21.70 -14.93
N ILE A 6 6.54 -22.63 -14.09
CA ILE A 6 7.88 -23.22 -14.22
C ILE A 6 8.05 -23.97 -15.55
N GLU A 7 6.98 -24.61 -16.00
CA GLU A 7 6.85 -25.32 -17.26
C GLU A 7 7.03 -24.42 -18.48
N ASP A 8 6.63 -23.15 -18.39
CA ASP A 8 6.68 -22.16 -19.48
C ASP A 8 8.02 -21.41 -19.54
N LEU A 9 8.92 -21.62 -18.57
CA LEU A 9 10.23 -20.98 -18.53
C LEU A 9 11.14 -21.51 -19.64
N ILE A 10 11.63 -20.57 -20.47
CA ILE A 10 12.57 -20.82 -21.56
C ILE A 10 14.01 -20.64 -21.05
N PRO A 11 14.89 -21.66 -21.18
CA PRO A 11 16.27 -21.56 -20.73
C PRO A 11 17.08 -20.46 -21.44
N ASN A 12 18.11 -19.93 -20.75
CA ASN A 12 19.08 -18.96 -21.28
C ASN A 12 18.44 -17.62 -21.73
N LYS A 13 17.45 -17.12 -20.99
CA LYS A 13 16.77 -15.84 -21.26
C LYS A 13 16.89 -14.88 -20.08
N LYS A 14 16.62 -13.61 -20.34
CA LYS A 14 16.34 -12.60 -19.31
C LYS A 14 14.84 -12.57 -19.05
N TYR A 15 14.44 -12.64 -17.78
CA TYR A 15 13.05 -12.54 -17.37
C TYR A 15 12.86 -11.34 -16.46
N PHE A 16 11.72 -10.66 -16.64
CA PHE A 16 11.30 -9.55 -15.80
C PHE A 16 9.92 -9.82 -15.22
N PHE A 17 9.85 -9.98 -13.90
CA PHE A 17 8.59 -10.07 -13.16
C PHE A 17 8.80 -9.77 -11.68
N PHE A 18 7.71 -9.47 -10.97
CA PHE A 18 7.67 -9.50 -9.51
C PHE A 18 7.78 -10.96 -9.08
N SER A 19 8.98 -11.39 -8.71
CA SER A 19 9.25 -12.81 -8.47
C SER A 19 8.78 -13.26 -7.10
N HIS A 20 8.66 -12.31 -6.16
CA HIS A 20 8.48 -12.59 -4.75
C HIS A 20 9.46 -13.67 -4.26
N THR A 21 10.74 -13.56 -4.61
CA THR A 21 11.80 -14.45 -4.08
C THR A 21 12.80 -13.72 -3.20
N PHE A 22 13.10 -12.44 -3.45
CA PHE A 22 14.14 -11.73 -2.67
C PHE A 22 13.83 -11.51 -1.18
N LYS A 23 12.57 -11.67 -0.75
CA LYS A 23 12.15 -11.67 0.67
C LYS A 23 11.90 -13.08 1.21
N LYS A 24 12.40 -14.12 0.52
CA LYS A 24 12.30 -15.54 0.91
C LYS A 24 10.86 -16.08 1.00
N GLN A 25 9.95 -15.62 0.14
CA GLN A 25 8.54 -16.07 0.20
C GLN A 25 8.43 -17.58 -0.13
N PRO A 26 7.96 -18.43 0.80
CA PRO A 26 8.12 -19.89 0.71
C PRO A 26 7.58 -20.54 -0.58
N TYR A 27 6.50 -19.99 -1.15
CA TYR A 27 5.84 -20.56 -2.32
C TYR A 27 6.66 -20.47 -3.61
N ASN A 28 7.58 -19.50 -3.72
CA ASN A 28 8.38 -19.27 -4.93
C ASN A 28 9.80 -19.81 -4.86
N ARG A 29 10.16 -20.60 -3.83
CA ARG A 29 11.49 -21.23 -3.74
C ARG A 29 11.78 -22.11 -4.96
N LYS A 30 10.79 -22.92 -5.35
CA LYS A 30 10.90 -23.81 -6.52
C LYS A 30 11.07 -23.03 -7.83
N LEU A 31 10.47 -21.85 -7.92
CA LEU A 31 10.63 -20.96 -9.07
C LEU A 31 12.08 -20.49 -9.19
N LEU A 32 12.67 -19.97 -8.09
CA LEU A 32 14.08 -19.54 -8.07
C LEU A 32 15.04 -20.68 -8.44
N GLN A 33 14.81 -21.88 -7.89
CA GLN A 33 15.57 -23.08 -8.26
C GLN A 33 15.43 -23.45 -9.74
N ALA A 34 14.25 -23.29 -10.34
CA ALA A 34 14.04 -23.54 -11.76
C ALA A 34 14.74 -22.50 -12.64
N ILE A 35 14.69 -21.22 -12.26
CA ILE A 35 15.37 -20.10 -12.91
C ILE A 35 16.88 -20.36 -13.00
N ILE A 36 17.50 -20.73 -11.86
CA ILE A 36 18.92 -21.06 -11.81
C ILE A 36 19.27 -22.26 -12.69
N ARG A 37 18.52 -23.38 -12.57
CA ARG A 37 18.74 -24.59 -13.39
C ARG A 37 18.61 -24.34 -14.89
N LYS A 38 17.73 -23.42 -15.28
CA LYS A 38 17.50 -23.02 -16.68
C LYS A 38 18.46 -21.92 -17.15
N ASN A 39 19.43 -21.52 -16.32
CA ASN A 39 20.37 -20.43 -16.61
C ASN A 39 19.65 -19.13 -17.05
N ILE A 40 18.57 -18.78 -16.35
CA ILE A 40 17.82 -17.56 -16.56
C ILE A 40 18.43 -16.42 -15.73
N GLN A 41 18.55 -15.24 -16.33
CA GLN A 41 18.80 -14.00 -15.59
C GLN A 41 17.44 -13.46 -15.13
N LEU A 42 17.13 -13.59 -13.85
CA LEU A 42 15.92 -13.02 -13.25
C LEU A 42 16.21 -11.58 -12.84
N ILE A 43 15.50 -10.63 -13.44
CA ILE A 43 15.56 -9.20 -13.09
C ILE A 43 14.24 -8.86 -12.39
N ASP A 44 14.28 -8.60 -11.09
CA ASP A 44 13.06 -8.37 -10.31
C ASP A 44 12.63 -6.89 -10.38
N TRP A 45 11.41 -6.64 -10.86
CA TRP A 45 10.82 -5.29 -10.95
C TRP A 45 10.81 -4.52 -9.62
N GLU A 46 10.72 -5.22 -8.48
CA GLU A 46 10.69 -4.62 -7.15
C GLU A 46 12.03 -4.02 -6.75
N THR A 47 13.12 -4.51 -7.35
CA THR A 47 14.50 -4.19 -6.96
C THR A 47 15.19 -3.20 -7.91
N ILE A 48 14.50 -2.77 -8.98
CA ILE A 48 14.98 -1.72 -9.88
C ILE A 48 14.97 -0.37 -9.15
N THR A 49 16.16 0.09 -8.79
CA THR A 49 16.39 1.29 -7.97
C THR A 49 17.46 2.18 -8.57
N ASN A 50 17.41 3.48 -8.26
CA ASN A 50 18.54 4.37 -8.54
C ASN A 50 19.71 4.14 -7.55
N VAL A 51 20.76 4.94 -7.67
CA VAL A 51 21.95 4.87 -6.81
C VAL A 51 21.67 5.19 -5.33
N LYS A 52 20.53 5.83 -5.03
CA LYS A 52 20.08 6.13 -3.66
C LYS A 52 19.19 5.03 -3.08
N GLY A 53 18.92 3.96 -3.84
CA GLY A 53 18.01 2.89 -3.45
C GLY A 53 16.53 3.22 -3.65
N GLU A 54 16.20 4.34 -4.30
CA GLU A 54 14.82 4.70 -4.58
C GLU A 54 14.31 3.89 -5.78
N ARG A 55 13.20 3.17 -5.58
CA ARG A 55 12.59 2.33 -6.62
C ARG A 55 12.14 3.18 -7.81
N LEU A 56 12.53 2.79 -9.02
CA LEU A 56 12.26 3.54 -10.25
C LEU A 56 10.94 3.16 -10.92
N ILE A 57 10.46 1.94 -10.71
CA ILE A 57 9.26 1.42 -11.38
C ILE A 57 8.35 0.70 -10.38
N ALA A 58 7.12 1.19 -10.21
CA ALA A 58 6.18 0.67 -9.22
C ALA A 58 4.72 1.04 -9.53
N PHE A 59 3.78 0.26 -9.00
CA PHE A 59 2.34 0.57 -9.12
C PHE A 59 1.77 1.40 -7.97
N GLY A 60 2.61 1.87 -7.03
CA GLY A 60 2.14 2.49 -5.78
C GLY A 60 1.19 3.67 -5.97
N ARG A 61 1.42 4.51 -6.99
CA ARG A 61 0.50 5.61 -7.33
C ARG A 61 -0.92 5.13 -7.64
N PHE A 62 -1.07 4.10 -8.46
CA PHE A 62 -2.39 3.53 -8.79
C PHE A 62 -3.03 2.78 -7.63
N ALA A 63 -2.23 2.15 -6.77
CA ALA A 63 -2.75 1.58 -5.53
C ALA A 63 -3.40 2.67 -4.66
N GLY A 64 -2.76 3.85 -4.57
CA GLY A 64 -3.32 5.02 -3.88
C GLY A 64 -4.60 5.57 -4.52
N ILE A 65 -4.61 5.71 -5.85
CA ILE A 65 -5.77 6.21 -6.61
C ILE A 65 -6.98 5.30 -6.37
N VAL A 66 -6.85 4.01 -6.67
CA VAL A 66 -7.95 3.05 -6.54
C VAL A 66 -8.29 2.83 -5.06
N GLY A 67 -7.30 2.78 -4.17
CA GLY A 67 -7.50 2.60 -2.74
C GLY A 67 -8.30 3.74 -2.11
N CYS A 68 -8.00 5.00 -2.46
CA CYS A 68 -8.77 6.16 -2.02
C CYS A 68 -10.21 6.10 -2.56
N TYR A 69 -10.37 5.79 -3.85
CA TYR A 69 -11.68 5.65 -4.47
C TYR A 69 -12.53 4.57 -3.78
N ASN A 70 -11.95 3.38 -3.55
CA ASN A 70 -12.61 2.28 -2.87
C ASN A 70 -12.90 2.58 -1.40
N GLY A 71 -12.06 3.36 -0.71
CA GLY A 71 -12.35 3.84 0.64
C GLY A 71 -13.57 4.77 0.69
N LEU A 72 -13.67 5.70 -0.28
CA LEU A 72 -14.85 6.56 -0.42
C LEU A 72 -16.10 5.77 -0.82
N LEU A 73 -15.97 4.79 -1.71
CA LEU A 73 -17.04 3.85 -2.07
C LEU A 73 -17.52 3.06 -0.84
N GLY A 74 -16.59 2.47 -0.09
CA GLY A 74 -16.88 1.73 1.14
C GLY A 74 -17.56 2.58 2.19
N TYR A 75 -17.13 3.84 2.35
CA TYR A 75 -17.81 4.79 3.22
C TYR A 75 -19.26 5.07 2.80
N GLY A 76 -19.51 5.27 1.50
CA GLY A 76 -20.85 5.48 0.96
C GLY A 76 -21.78 4.30 1.23
N ILE A 77 -21.29 3.07 1.00
CA ILE A 77 -22.02 1.82 1.25
C ILE A 77 -22.30 1.65 2.75
N LYS A 78 -21.27 1.80 3.59
CA LYS A 78 -21.37 1.59 5.06
C LYS A 78 -22.40 2.49 5.70
N ASN A 79 -22.50 3.74 5.23
CA ASN A 79 -23.39 4.75 5.80
C ASN A 79 -24.68 4.93 5.00
N ASN A 80 -24.89 4.14 3.94
CA ASN A 80 -26.02 4.25 3.01
C ASN A 80 -26.27 5.71 2.55
N SER A 81 -25.19 6.44 2.22
CA SER A 81 -25.25 7.88 1.94
C SER A 81 -25.17 8.22 0.45
N TYR A 82 -24.44 7.43 -0.34
CA TYR A 82 -24.32 7.56 -1.79
C TYR A 82 -23.82 6.25 -2.39
N ALA A 83 -23.88 6.15 -3.72
CA ALA A 83 -23.34 5.02 -4.48
C ALA A 83 -22.30 5.53 -5.49
N LEU A 84 -21.23 4.76 -5.65
CA LEU A 84 -20.21 4.94 -6.69
C LEU A 84 -20.15 3.66 -7.51
N LYS A 85 -19.96 3.79 -8.83
CA LYS A 85 -19.61 2.65 -9.68
C LYS A 85 -18.31 2.00 -9.18
N ARG A 86 -18.18 0.67 -9.24
CA ARG A 86 -16.94 0.00 -8.82
C ARG A 86 -15.81 0.31 -9.82
N ALA A 87 -14.58 0.53 -9.34
CA ALA A 87 -13.47 0.96 -10.18
C ALA A 87 -13.21 0.02 -11.36
N HIS A 88 -13.17 -1.30 -11.15
CA HIS A 88 -12.98 -2.27 -12.24
C HIS A 88 -14.13 -2.36 -13.26
N LEU A 89 -15.27 -1.72 -13.00
CA LEU A 89 -16.39 -1.62 -13.94
C LEU A 89 -16.31 -0.34 -14.79
N CYS A 90 -15.44 0.60 -14.43
CA CYS A 90 -15.15 1.79 -15.22
C CYS A 90 -14.20 1.40 -16.38
N GLU A 91 -14.39 2.01 -17.55
CA GLU A 91 -13.55 1.84 -18.73
C GLU A 91 -12.11 2.29 -18.46
N ASP A 92 -11.97 3.41 -17.76
CA ASP A 92 -10.69 3.99 -17.39
C ASP A 92 -10.81 4.93 -16.17
N ARG A 93 -9.66 5.50 -15.79
CA ARG A 93 -9.56 6.45 -14.68
C ARG A 93 -10.50 7.66 -14.83
N LEU A 94 -10.72 8.15 -16.06
CA LEU A 94 -11.56 9.33 -16.28
C LEU A 94 -13.02 9.03 -15.93
N GLU A 95 -13.55 7.88 -16.38
CA GLU A 95 -14.89 7.46 -15.99
C GLU A 95 -14.99 7.27 -14.46
N MET A 96 -14.00 6.62 -13.85
CA MET A 96 -13.96 6.44 -12.39
C MET A 96 -13.97 7.77 -11.64
N GLU A 97 -13.17 8.76 -12.06
CA GLU A 97 -13.12 10.08 -11.41
C GLU A 97 -14.42 10.88 -11.59
N ASN A 98 -15.15 10.70 -12.70
CA ASN A 98 -16.44 11.37 -12.89
C ASN A 98 -17.49 10.95 -11.86
N GLU A 99 -17.41 9.72 -11.34
CA GLU A 99 -18.29 9.24 -10.26
C GLU A 99 -18.10 10.00 -8.95
N LEU A 100 -16.96 10.66 -8.73
CA LEU A 100 -16.70 11.44 -7.52
C LEU A 100 -17.68 12.62 -7.36
N ALA A 101 -18.35 13.04 -8.43
CA ALA A 101 -19.43 14.02 -8.37
C ALA A 101 -20.67 13.53 -7.58
N ASN A 102 -20.82 12.21 -7.40
CA ASN A 102 -21.93 11.58 -6.66
C ASN A 102 -21.70 11.54 -5.15
N LEU A 103 -20.53 11.98 -4.66
CA LEU A 103 -20.22 11.98 -3.23
C LEU A 103 -21.19 12.89 -2.45
N GLN A 104 -21.85 12.30 -1.46
CA GLN A 104 -22.71 13.01 -0.50
C GLN A 104 -22.17 12.80 0.91
N LEU A 105 -21.20 13.63 1.29
CA LEU A 105 -20.52 13.54 2.57
C LEU A 105 -21.16 14.48 3.60
N PRO A 106 -21.25 14.07 4.88
CA PRO A 106 -21.64 14.96 5.96
C PRO A 106 -20.75 16.21 6.01
N THR A 107 -21.31 17.34 6.41
CA THR A 107 -20.54 18.60 6.53
C THR A 107 -19.43 18.55 7.57
N ASN A 108 -19.48 17.61 8.50
CA ASN A 108 -18.45 17.34 9.50
C ASN A 108 -17.56 16.14 9.16
N PHE A 109 -17.61 15.63 7.91
CA PHE A 109 -16.80 14.51 7.47
C PHE A 109 -15.30 14.81 7.58
N LYS A 110 -14.56 13.85 8.13
CA LYS A 110 -13.12 13.92 8.32
C LYS A 110 -12.42 12.67 7.81
N LEU A 111 -11.46 12.83 6.90
CA LEU A 111 -10.63 11.75 6.36
C LEU A 111 -9.18 11.93 6.82
N VAL A 112 -8.56 10.88 7.34
CA VAL A 112 -7.14 10.90 7.70
C VAL A 112 -6.37 9.95 6.78
N ILE A 113 -5.23 10.40 6.27
CA ILE A 113 -4.30 9.60 5.45
C ILE A 113 -2.98 9.51 6.19
N THR A 114 -2.38 8.32 6.28
CA THR A 114 -1.00 8.17 6.75
C THR A 114 -0.06 7.88 5.59
N GLY A 115 1.12 8.50 5.58
CA GLY A 115 2.18 8.21 4.62
C GLY A 115 2.45 9.37 3.66
N GLY A 116 3.70 9.49 3.21
CA GLY A 116 4.18 10.53 2.29
C GLY A 116 4.60 10.03 0.91
N GLY A 117 4.45 8.72 0.64
CA GLY A 117 4.95 8.09 -0.58
C GLY A 117 4.00 8.15 -1.77
N ARG A 118 4.32 7.40 -2.83
CA ARG A 118 3.54 7.34 -4.08
C ARG A 118 2.07 6.97 -3.86
N VAL A 119 1.80 6.08 -2.90
CA VAL A 119 0.44 5.65 -2.56
C VAL A 119 -0.37 6.83 -2.02
N ALA A 120 0.15 7.55 -1.02
CA ALA A 120 -0.52 8.74 -0.50
C ALA A 120 -0.67 9.83 -1.57
N GLY A 121 0.35 10.02 -2.43
CA GLY A 121 0.27 10.94 -3.57
C GLY A 121 -0.89 10.61 -4.52
N GLY A 122 -1.04 9.34 -4.91
CA GLY A 122 -2.16 8.90 -5.74
C GLY A 122 -3.53 9.08 -5.07
N ALA A 123 -3.62 8.87 -3.76
CA ALA A 123 -4.84 9.14 -3.01
C ALA A 123 -5.20 10.63 -2.99
N ILE A 124 -4.20 11.50 -2.79
CA ILE A 124 -4.38 12.95 -2.79
C ILE A 124 -4.90 13.43 -4.16
N GLU A 125 -4.40 12.88 -5.28
CA GLU A 125 -4.91 13.20 -6.60
C GLU A 125 -6.43 12.97 -6.72
N VAL A 126 -6.94 11.89 -6.12
CA VAL A 126 -8.39 11.61 -6.09
C VAL A 126 -9.11 12.62 -5.22
N LEU A 127 -8.60 12.91 -4.02
CA LEU A 127 -9.23 13.86 -3.10
C LEU A 127 -9.28 15.28 -3.65
N GLU A 128 -8.27 15.70 -4.40
CA GLU A 128 -8.22 17.01 -5.08
C GLU A 128 -9.28 17.15 -6.18
N LYS A 129 -9.89 16.05 -6.65
CA LYS A 129 -11.06 16.06 -7.55
C LYS A 129 -12.40 16.15 -6.81
N THR A 130 -12.38 16.08 -5.49
CA THR A 130 -13.58 16.14 -4.65
C THR A 130 -13.77 17.53 -4.01
N ASN A 131 -14.84 17.71 -3.24
CA ASN A 131 -15.06 18.89 -2.40
C ASN A 131 -14.44 18.77 -0.99
N ILE A 132 -13.67 17.72 -0.71
CA ILE A 132 -13.02 17.50 0.58
C ILE A 132 -11.75 18.37 0.67
N LYS A 133 -11.72 19.32 1.60
CA LYS A 133 -10.61 20.28 1.70
C LYS A 133 -9.45 19.74 2.51
N ARG A 134 -8.22 19.93 2.01
CA ARG A 134 -7.01 19.65 2.78
C ARG A 134 -6.87 20.64 3.94
N VAL A 135 -6.52 20.12 5.12
CA VAL A 135 -6.15 20.90 6.31
C VAL A 135 -4.89 20.30 6.96
N SER A 136 -4.15 21.09 7.73
CA SER A 136 -3.00 20.60 8.48
C SER A 136 -3.41 19.60 9.59
N PRO A 137 -2.48 18.77 10.09
CA PRO A 137 -2.79 17.85 11.20
C PRO A 137 -3.31 18.57 12.46
N ASP A 138 -2.75 19.74 12.79
CA ASP A 138 -3.21 20.58 13.90
C ASP A 138 -4.64 21.11 13.68
N GLU A 139 -4.91 21.69 12.51
CA GLU A 139 -6.25 22.15 12.13
C GLU A 139 -7.26 21.00 12.12
N PHE A 140 -6.85 19.80 11.73
CA PHE A 140 -7.72 18.62 11.75
C PHE A 140 -8.16 18.26 13.17
N LEU A 141 -7.27 18.36 14.15
CA LEU A 141 -7.54 18.02 15.55
C LEU A 141 -8.34 19.11 16.27
N ASN A 142 -7.96 20.37 16.04
CA ASN A 142 -8.42 21.54 16.81
C ASN A 142 -9.51 22.37 16.08
N GLY A 143 -9.62 22.22 14.76
CA GLY A 143 -10.55 22.98 13.93
C GLY A 143 -11.99 22.43 13.93
N ASN A 144 -12.94 23.37 13.80
CA ASN A 144 -14.35 23.10 13.57
C ASN A 144 -14.73 23.46 12.13
N PHE A 145 -15.11 22.46 11.35
CA PHE A 145 -15.44 22.64 9.94
C PHE A 145 -16.93 22.41 9.69
N ARG A 146 -17.49 23.15 8.73
CA ARG A 146 -18.84 22.94 8.18
C ARG A 146 -18.79 22.46 6.73
N TYR A 147 -17.68 21.84 6.36
CA TYR A 147 -17.44 21.19 5.07
C TYR A 147 -16.51 19.99 5.30
N PRO A 148 -16.56 18.96 4.43
CA PRO A 148 -15.66 17.82 4.50
C PRO A 148 -14.19 18.23 4.45
N VAL A 149 -13.35 17.62 5.30
CA VAL A 149 -11.89 17.85 5.31
C VAL A 149 -11.09 16.57 5.30
N PHE A 150 -9.87 16.64 4.80
CA PHE A 150 -8.86 15.60 4.97
C PHE A 150 -7.54 16.15 5.45
N THR A 151 -6.76 15.31 6.13
CA THR A 151 -5.37 15.60 6.47
C THR A 151 -4.46 14.45 6.07
N GLN A 152 -3.22 14.78 5.72
CA GLN A 152 -2.16 13.81 5.46
C GLN A 152 -1.18 13.89 6.61
N LEU A 153 -0.91 12.75 7.23
CA LEU A 153 -0.01 12.60 8.35
C LEU A 153 1.35 12.05 7.88
N ASP A 154 2.41 12.70 8.34
CA ASP A 154 3.76 12.14 8.34
C ASP A 154 4.00 11.34 9.63
N VAL A 155 5.08 10.57 9.67
CA VAL A 155 5.40 9.63 10.76
C VAL A 155 5.46 10.29 12.14
N GLU A 156 5.87 11.56 12.22
CA GLU A 156 5.92 12.35 13.45
C GLU A 156 4.55 12.80 13.97
N ASP A 157 3.52 12.80 13.11
CA ASP A 157 2.18 13.19 13.50
C ASP A 157 1.47 12.08 14.28
N TYR A 158 1.82 10.81 14.03
CA TYR A 158 1.17 9.63 14.62
C TYR A 158 2.09 8.73 15.45
N PHE A 159 3.38 9.07 15.58
CA PHE A 159 4.28 8.47 16.57
C PHE A 159 4.97 9.54 17.41
N SER A 160 5.14 9.27 18.70
CA SER A 160 5.89 10.12 19.63
C SER A 160 6.92 9.30 20.39
N ARG A 161 7.94 9.95 20.94
CA ARG A 161 8.91 9.31 21.82
C ARG A 161 8.38 9.17 23.24
N ASP A 162 8.77 8.09 23.92
CA ASP A 162 8.35 7.79 25.29
C ASP A 162 9.05 8.68 26.33
N ASP A 163 10.23 9.18 25.95
CA ASP A 163 11.07 10.06 26.77
C ASP A 163 10.69 11.55 26.66
N ASN A 164 9.61 11.87 25.95
CA ASN A 164 9.13 13.24 25.66
C ASN A 164 10.13 14.12 24.89
N ASN A 165 11.19 13.56 24.30
CA ASN A 165 12.06 14.31 23.40
C ASN A 165 11.36 14.57 22.05
N SER A 166 11.89 15.54 21.29
CA SER A 166 11.44 15.82 19.93
C SER A 166 11.59 14.59 19.03
N PHE A 167 10.62 14.38 18.13
CA PHE A 167 10.68 13.31 17.15
C PHE A 167 11.82 13.55 16.15
N ASP A 168 12.58 12.50 15.83
CA ASP A 168 13.60 12.50 14.77
C ASP A 168 13.29 11.34 13.81
N LYS A 169 12.90 11.72 12.59
CA LYS A 169 12.49 10.78 11.54
C LYS A 169 13.59 9.83 11.10
N SER A 170 14.83 10.32 11.01
CA SER A 170 15.97 9.48 10.63
C SER A 170 16.31 8.48 11.73
N ALA A 171 16.30 8.94 12.99
CA ALA A 171 16.51 8.06 14.14
C ALA A 171 15.42 6.98 14.24
N PHE A 172 14.15 7.36 14.03
CA PHE A 172 13.01 6.43 14.05
C PHE A 172 13.14 5.33 12.99
N PHE A 173 13.47 5.68 11.74
CA PHE A 173 13.61 4.68 10.68
C PHE A 173 14.79 3.73 10.91
N ASN A 174 15.84 4.17 11.59
CA ASN A 174 16.95 3.30 11.97
C ASN A 174 16.58 2.40 13.15
N ASN A 175 15.95 2.96 14.18
CA ASN A 175 15.50 2.24 15.37
C ASN A 175 14.20 2.84 15.94
N PRO A 176 13.05 2.21 15.72
CA PRO A 176 11.77 2.72 16.22
C PRO A 176 11.53 2.42 17.70
N SER A 177 12.44 1.74 18.40
CA SER A 177 12.29 1.43 19.83
C SER A 177 12.13 2.70 20.67
N GLY A 178 11.29 2.64 21.71
CA GLY A 178 11.02 3.79 22.59
C GLY A 178 10.09 4.84 21.99
N HIS A 179 9.26 4.43 21.02
CA HIS A 179 8.18 5.24 20.47
C HIS A 179 6.84 4.57 20.70
N ASN A 180 5.79 5.37 20.77
CA ASN A 180 4.40 4.92 20.89
C ASN A 180 3.51 5.62 19.87
N SER A 181 2.38 4.99 19.53
CA SER A 181 1.39 5.60 18.65
C SER A 181 0.58 6.69 19.34
N THR A 182 0.41 7.80 18.62
CA THR A 182 -0.49 8.90 18.97
C THR A 182 -1.68 8.97 18.00
N PHE A 183 -1.83 8.00 17.11
CA PHE A 183 -2.87 7.98 16.08
C PHE A 183 -4.30 8.07 16.65
N MET A 184 -4.51 7.64 17.90
CA MET A 184 -5.79 7.76 18.59
C MET A 184 -6.30 9.20 18.68
N ASN A 185 -5.44 10.21 18.59
CA ASN A 185 -5.86 11.61 18.48
C ASN A 185 -6.72 11.86 17.23
N TYR A 186 -6.35 11.22 16.11
CA TYR A 186 -7.06 11.31 14.84
C TYR A 186 -8.22 10.32 14.76
N ALA A 187 -8.07 9.10 15.28
CA ALA A 187 -9.12 8.08 15.26
C ALA A 187 -10.41 8.50 16.00
N LYS A 188 -10.28 9.39 16.99
CA LYS A 188 -11.41 9.99 17.72
C LYS A 188 -12.15 11.09 16.94
N LYS A 189 -11.63 11.50 15.79
CA LYS A 189 -12.10 12.65 15.00
C LYS A 189 -12.45 12.27 13.56
N ALA A 190 -11.71 11.33 12.97
CA ALA A 190 -11.90 10.87 11.60
C ALA A 190 -13.09 9.92 11.46
N ASN A 191 -13.68 9.92 10.27
CA ASN A 191 -14.72 8.98 9.84
C ASN A 191 -14.17 7.90 8.91
N LEU A 192 -13.20 8.26 8.07
CA LEU A 192 -12.51 7.37 7.14
C LEU A 192 -11.00 7.47 7.38
N TYR A 193 -10.35 6.34 7.53
CA TYR A 193 -8.89 6.25 7.54
C TYR A 193 -8.40 5.58 6.26
N LEU A 194 -7.46 6.22 5.56
CA LEU A 194 -6.76 5.66 4.42
C LEU A 194 -5.30 5.35 4.80
N ALA A 195 -4.95 4.07 4.91
CA ALA A 195 -3.60 3.65 5.23
C ALA A 195 -2.75 3.58 3.96
N CYS A 196 -1.87 4.56 3.76
CA CYS A 196 -0.92 4.63 2.63
C CYS A 196 0.54 4.61 3.08
N HIS A 197 0.80 4.19 4.32
CA HIS A 197 2.12 4.19 4.92
C HIS A 197 2.88 2.92 4.53
N TYR A 198 4.19 2.96 4.73
CA TYR A 198 5.01 1.75 4.87
C TYR A 198 5.20 1.50 6.35
N TRP A 199 5.16 0.25 6.77
CA TRP A 199 5.40 -0.16 8.14
C TRP A 199 6.53 -1.18 8.24
N ASP A 200 7.33 -1.06 9.29
CA ASP A 200 8.38 -2.00 9.66
C ASP A 200 7.89 -2.76 10.90
N ASN A 201 8.09 -4.07 10.96
CA ASN A 201 7.59 -4.89 12.06
C ASN A 201 8.20 -4.55 13.43
N ARG A 202 9.28 -3.77 13.46
CA ARG A 202 9.89 -3.22 14.67
C ARG A 202 9.18 -1.96 15.15
N SER A 203 8.43 -1.28 14.28
CA SER A 203 7.71 -0.05 14.61
C SER A 203 6.45 -0.36 15.43
N PRO A 204 6.00 0.58 16.27
CA PRO A 204 4.71 0.45 16.96
C PRO A 204 3.57 0.27 15.94
N LEU A 205 2.48 -0.36 16.39
CA LEU A 205 1.23 -0.38 15.62
C LEU A 205 0.71 1.05 15.47
N ILE A 206 0.09 1.38 14.34
CA ILE A 206 -0.59 2.67 14.18
C ILE A 206 -1.82 2.70 15.09
N PHE A 207 -2.62 1.64 15.11
CA PHE A 207 -3.56 1.43 16.20
C PHE A 207 -3.68 -0.06 16.50
N SER A 208 -3.77 -0.37 17.79
CA SER A 208 -3.92 -1.72 18.30
C SER A 208 -5.38 -2.18 18.34
N ARG A 209 -5.59 -3.47 18.61
CA ARG A 209 -6.93 -4.03 18.86
C ARG A 209 -7.61 -3.36 20.06
N GLU A 210 -6.83 -2.96 21.06
CA GLU A 210 -7.34 -2.24 22.24
C GLU A 210 -7.74 -0.80 21.90
N ASP A 211 -6.98 -0.12 21.05
CA ASP A 211 -7.32 1.22 20.55
C ASP A 211 -8.67 1.23 19.82
N ALA A 212 -8.93 0.20 19.00
CA ALA A 212 -10.18 0.04 18.26
C ALA A 212 -11.41 -0.19 19.17
N LYS A 213 -11.22 -0.67 20.40
CA LYS A 213 -12.28 -0.84 21.41
C LYS A 213 -12.61 0.45 22.16
N ASN A 214 -11.84 1.52 21.94
CA ASN A 214 -12.02 2.77 22.68
C ASN A 214 -13.42 3.36 22.41
N PRO A 215 -14.19 3.76 23.44
CA PRO A 215 -15.55 4.29 23.26
C PRO A 215 -15.59 5.62 22.49
N ASN A 216 -14.44 6.29 22.33
CA ASN A 216 -14.33 7.51 21.53
C ASN A 216 -13.88 7.26 20.08
N TRP A 217 -13.69 6.01 19.66
CA TRP A 217 -13.36 5.66 18.27
C TRP A 217 -14.47 6.12 17.33
N LYS A 218 -14.10 6.75 16.19
CA LYS A 218 -15.07 7.30 15.22
C LYS A 218 -14.89 6.82 13.79
N ILE A 219 -13.78 6.15 13.48
CA ILE A 219 -13.52 5.66 12.13
C ILE A 219 -14.51 4.52 11.84
N SER A 220 -15.45 4.74 10.91
CA SER A 220 -16.40 3.72 10.49
C SER A 220 -15.89 2.89 9.32
N VAL A 221 -14.92 3.42 8.56
CA VAL A 221 -14.26 2.69 7.47
C VAL A 221 -12.75 2.88 7.51
N VAL A 222 -12.01 1.78 7.37
CA VAL A 222 -10.57 1.73 7.16
C VAL A 222 -10.32 1.22 5.75
N ALA A 223 -9.70 2.05 4.92
CA ALA A 223 -9.19 1.69 3.61
C ALA A 223 -7.69 1.44 3.73
N ASP A 224 -7.33 0.18 3.95
CA ASP A 224 -5.94 -0.24 4.11
C ASP A 224 -5.32 -0.59 2.76
N VAL A 225 -4.56 0.35 2.19
CA VAL A 225 -3.89 0.17 0.90
C VAL A 225 -2.56 -0.59 1.05
N SER A 226 -1.96 -0.62 2.24
CA SER A 226 -0.74 -1.42 2.47
C SER A 226 -1.09 -2.90 2.62
N CYS A 227 -2.28 -3.21 3.17
CA CYS A 227 -2.81 -4.57 3.34
C CYS A 227 -1.85 -5.46 4.16
N ASP A 228 -1.23 -4.88 5.18
CA ASP A 228 -0.36 -5.58 6.12
C ASP A 228 -1.21 -6.37 7.12
N ILE A 229 -1.38 -7.67 6.85
CA ILE A 229 -2.27 -8.56 7.61
C ILE A 229 -1.77 -8.75 9.04
N ASP A 230 -2.63 -8.49 10.03
CA ASP A 230 -2.30 -8.53 11.45
C ASP A 230 -1.07 -7.67 11.80
N GLY A 231 -0.88 -6.58 11.04
CA GLY A 231 0.22 -5.64 11.17
C GLY A 231 -0.20 -4.32 11.84
N PRO A 232 0.20 -3.15 11.29
CA PRO A 232 0.07 -1.84 11.93
C PRO A 232 -1.37 -1.37 12.16
N VAL A 233 -2.32 -1.94 11.41
CA VAL A 233 -3.72 -1.56 11.37
C VAL A 233 -4.54 -2.75 11.86
N ALA A 234 -4.91 -2.75 13.15
CA ALA A 234 -5.47 -3.92 13.82
C ALA A 234 -6.75 -4.50 13.18
N SER A 235 -7.52 -3.70 12.44
CA SER A 235 -8.73 -4.17 11.75
C SER A 235 -8.45 -5.00 10.50
N THR A 236 -7.22 -4.96 9.96
CA THR A 236 -6.84 -5.67 8.73
C THR A 236 -6.47 -7.12 9.05
N ILE A 237 -7.49 -7.98 9.14
CA ILE A 237 -7.35 -9.38 9.55
C ILE A 237 -7.16 -10.37 8.40
N ARG A 238 -7.47 -9.94 7.17
CA ARG A 238 -7.25 -10.70 5.93
C ARG A 238 -7.22 -9.76 4.71
N PRO A 239 -6.62 -10.19 3.58
CA PRO A 239 -6.84 -9.51 2.32
C PRO A 239 -8.30 -9.68 1.87
N SER A 240 -8.80 -8.67 1.19
CA SER A 240 -10.05 -8.68 0.44
C SER A 240 -9.75 -8.73 -1.06
N THR A 241 -10.77 -8.95 -1.88
CA THR A 241 -10.56 -9.16 -3.32
C THR A 241 -11.27 -8.10 -4.15
N ILE A 242 -10.89 -7.94 -5.41
CA ILE A 242 -11.65 -7.10 -6.36
C ILE A 242 -13.08 -7.63 -6.52
N ALA A 243 -13.38 -8.92 -6.32
CA ALA A 243 -14.77 -9.39 -6.37
C ALA A 243 -15.55 -9.00 -5.11
N ASP A 244 -14.94 -9.20 -3.95
CA ASP A 244 -15.50 -8.95 -2.62
C ASP A 244 -14.53 -8.08 -1.78
N PRO A 245 -14.61 -6.75 -1.92
CA PRO A 245 -13.58 -5.82 -1.44
C PRO A 245 -13.81 -5.31 -0.01
N LEU A 246 -14.95 -5.64 0.61
CA LEU A 246 -15.39 -5.02 1.87
C LEU A 246 -15.82 -6.09 2.87
N TYR A 247 -15.35 -5.98 4.09
CA TYR A 247 -15.79 -6.82 5.21
C TYR A 247 -15.91 -6.01 6.50
N GLY A 248 -16.73 -6.46 7.45
CA GLY A 248 -16.82 -5.85 8.77
C GLY A 248 -15.79 -6.45 9.71
N TYR A 249 -15.16 -5.62 10.53
CA TYR A 249 -14.35 -6.03 11.68
C TYR A 249 -15.04 -5.57 12.97
N ASP A 250 -15.40 -6.51 13.85
CA ASP A 250 -15.92 -6.18 15.18
C ASP A 250 -14.75 -6.00 16.16
N PRO A 251 -14.53 -4.80 16.72
CA PRO A 251 -13.43 -4.56 17.65
C PRO A 251 -13.48 -5.37 18.94
N PHE A 252 -14.68 -5.79 19.41
CA PHE A 252 -14.83 -6.49 20.68
C PHE A 252 -14.57 -7.98 20.56
N THR A 253 -15.13 -8.61 19.51
CA THR A 253 -14.89 -10.03 19.24
C THR A 253 -13.61 -10.26 18.43
N GLU A 254 -13.07 -9.20 17.83
CA GLU A 254 -11.88 -9.18 16.98
C GLU A 254 -11.99 -10.09 15.76
N LYS A 255 -13.21 -10.27 15.27
CA LYS A 255 -13.57 -11.18 14.19
C LYS A 255 -14.21 -10.44 13.03
N GLU A 256 -14.17 -11.10 11.89
CA GLU A 256 -14.97 -10.72 10.75
C GLU A 256 -16.46 -10.85 11.07
N VAL A 257 -17.21 -9.81 10.73
CA VAL A 257 -18.66 -9.74 10.81
C VAL A 257 -19.20 -9.12 9.53
N ASP A 258 -20.51 -9.03 9.42
CA ASP A 258 -21.15 -8.37 8.28
C ASP A 258 -20.70 -6.90 8.17
N PHE A 259 -20.41 -6.47 6.94
CA PHE A 259 -19.98 -5.10 6.65
C PHE A 259 -21.00 -4.05 7.09
N PHE A 260 -22.29 -4.39 7.10
CA PHE A 260 -23.40 -3.52 7.48
C PHE A 260 -23.69 -3.50 8.98
N ASP A 261 -23.01 -4.31 9.80
CA ASP A 261 -23.16 -4.24 11.25
C ASP A 261 -22.80 -2.82 11.75
N GLN A 262 -23.66 -2.22 12.56
CA GLN A 262 -23.49 -0.84 13.03
C GLN A 262 -22.27 -0.67 13.93
N ASN A 263 -21.86 -1.74 14.63
CA ASN A 263 -20.73 -1.71 15.55
C ASN A 263 -19.41 -2.12 14.88
N SER A 264 -19.44 -2.55 13.61
CA SER A 264 -18.24 -2.98 12.90
C SER A 264 -17.51 -1.82 12.23
N ILE A 265 -16.19 -1.89 12.24
CA ILE A 265 -15.33 -1.09 11.37
C ILE A 265 -15.38 -1.74 9.99
N GLY A 266 -15.84 -1.02 8.97
CA GLY A 266 -15.77 -1.49 7.59
C GLY A 266 -14.32 -1.47 7.10
N VAL A 267 -13.85 -2.55 6.48
CA VAL A 267 -12.46 -2.66 6.02
C VAL A 267 -12.42 -2.94 4.53
N MET A 268 -11.61 -2.15 3.81
CA MET A 268 -11.15 -2.43 2.45
C MET A 268 -9.66 -2.69 2.51
N ALA A 269 -9.21 -3.88 2.12
CA ALA A 269 -7.80 -4.28 2.14
C ALA A 269 -7.50 -5.12 0.89
N VAL A 270 -7.64 -4.51 -0.29
CA VAL A 270 -7.40 -5.21 -1.57
C VAL A 270 -5.92 -5.10 -1.90
N ASP A 271 -5.24 -6.24 -2.07
CA ASP A 271 -3.77 -6.30 -2.23
C ASP A 271 -3.28 -6.02 -3.67
N ASN A 272 -4.22 -5.92 -4.62
CA ASN A 272 -3.95 -5.75 -6.04
C ASN A 272 -4.77 -4.62 -6.67
N LEU A 273 -5.07 -3.56 -5.90
CA LEU A 273 -5.83 -2.37 -6.32
C LEU A 273 -5.50 -1.81 -7.72
N PRO A 274 -4.23 -1.73 -8.19
CA PRO A 274 -3.93 -1.26 -9.55
C PRO A 274 -4.61 -2.08 -10.66
N CYS A 275 -5.00 -3.33 -10.40
CA CYS A 275 -5.68 -4.20 -11.35
C CYS A 275 -7.14 -3.78 -11.61
N GLU A 276 -7.72 -2.86 -10.84
CA GLU A 276 -9.04 -2.29 -11.15
C GLU A 276 -8.97 -1.20 -12.23
N LEU A 277 -7.79 -0.63 -12.50
CA LEU A 277 -7.56 0.28 -13.63
C LEU A 277 -6.39 -0.20 -14.49
N PRO A 278 -6.50 -1.41 -15.11
CA PRO A 278 -5.36 -2.07 -15.73
C PRO A 278 -4.84 -1.32 -16.97
N LYS A 279 -5.72 -0.65 -17.72
CA LYS A 279 -5.38 0.18 -18.89
C LYS A 279 -4.45 1.32 -18.50
N ASP A 280 -4.87 2.13 -17.52
CA ASP A 280 -4.13 3.29 -17.04
C ASP A 280 -2.84 2.88 -16.30
N ALA A 281 -2.94 1.89 -15.40
CA ALA A 281 -1.79 1.40 -14.64
C ALA A 281 -0.70 0.80 -15.54
N SER A 282 -1.09 0.05 -16.58
CA SER A 282 -0.13 -0.53 -17.54
C SER A 282 0.51 0.54 -18.42
N THR A 283 -0.25 1.54 -18.85
CA THR A 283 0.27 2.65 -19.66
C THR A 283 1.36 3.39 -18.89
N GLU A 284 1.12 3.71 -17.62
CA GLU A 284 2.09 4.42 -16.79
C GLU A 284 3.30 3.56 -16.43
N PHE A 285 3.09 2.27 -16.13
CA PHE A 285 4.20 1.33 -15.92
C PHE A 285 5.09 1.24 -17.16
N GLY A 286 4.49 1.22 -18.36
CA GLY A 286 5.21 1.24 -19.63
C GLY A 286 6.05 2.50 -19.83
N LYS A 287 5.54 3.68 -19.44
CA LYS A 287 6.31 4.94 -19.48
C LYS A 287 7.53 4.88 -18.57
N MET A 288 7.36 4.48 -17.30
CA MET A 288 8.48 4.32 -16.36
C MET A 288 9.51 3.30 -16.87
N PHE A 289 9.05 2.21 -17.51
CA PHE A 289 9.94 1.23 -18.13
C PHE A 289 10.79 1.86 -19.25
N ILE A 290 10.17 2.61 -20.16
CA ILE A 290 10.87 3.31 -21.26
C ILE A 290 11.86 4.33 -20.68
N GLU A 291 11.45 5.09 -19.68
CA GLU A 291 12.25 6.16 -19.10
C GLU A 291 13.45 5.67 -18.28
N HIS A 292 13.30 4.56 -17.56
CA HIS A 292 14.28 4.17 -16.54
C HIS A 292 14.94 2.81 -16.76
N VAL A 293 14.37 1.93 -17.59
CA VAL A 293 14.82 0.53 -17.68
C VAL A 293 15.24 0.15 -19.09
N LEU A 294 14.58 0.68 -20.13
CA LEU A 294 14.81 0.26 -21.51
C LEU A 294 16.25 0.52 -21.96
N GLU A 295 16.79 1.72 -21.72
CA GLU A 295 18.17 2.05 -22.08
C GLU A 295 19.20 1.20 -21.32
N PRO A 296 19.16 1.10 -19.96
CA PRO A 296 19.99 0.17 -19.20
C PRO A 296 19.94 -1.27 -19.71
N LEU A 297 18.75 -1.77 -20.04
CA LEU A 297 18.56 -3.13 -20.55
C LEU A 297 19.27 -3.38 -21.89
N THR A 298 19.39 -2.35 -22.74
CA THR A 298 20.06 -2.44 -24.05
C THR A 298 21.59 -2.33 -23.98
N GLY A 299 22.16 -2.11 -22.78
CA GLY A 299 23.60 -2.17 -22.52
C GLY A 299 24.23 -0.84 -22.14
N ASN A 300 23.48 0.27 -22.14
CA ASN A 300 23.93 1.54 -21.57
C ASN A 300 23.44 1.66 -20.12
N ASP A 301 24.13 0.98 -19.19
CA ASP A 301 23.74 0.88 -17.78
C ASP A 301 24.84 1.42 -16.85
N PRO A 302 25.10 2.74 -16.84
CA PRO A 302 26.22 3.33 -16.09
C PRO A 302 26.10 3.17 -14.56
N ASP A 303 24.88 2.97 -14.06
CA ASP A 303 24.56 2.82 -12.63
C ASP A 303 24.25 1.35 -12.25
N ASP A 304 24.56 0.41 -13.14
CA ASP A 304 24.34 -1.03 -12.98
C ASP A 304 22.89 -1.35 -12.53
N ILE A 305 21.88 -0.61 -12.99
CA ILE A 305 20.46 -0.77 -12.62
C ILE A 305 20.00 -2.20 -12.88
N ILE A 306 20.32 -2.76 -14.04
CA ILE A 306 19.91 -4.11 -14.42
C ILE A 306 20.68 -5.15 -13.62
N PHE A 307 21.98 -4.95 -13.45
CA PHE A 307 22.82 -5.88 -12.70
C PHE A 307 22.43 -5.92 -11.21
N ARG A 308 22.24 -4.75 -10.58
CA ARG A 308 21.79 -4.63 -9.19
C ARG A 308 20.40 -5.20 -8.96
N ALA A 309 19.53 -5.16 -9.97
CA ALA A 309 18.19 -5.77 -9.92
C ALA A 309 18.15 -7.24 -10.35
N SER A 310 19.29 -7.82 -10.78
CA SER A 310 19.35 -9.22 -11.21
C SER A 310 19.55 -10.13 -10.00
N GLU A 311 18.54 -10.91 -9.63
CA GLU A 311 18.66 -11.94 -8.58
C GLU A 311 19.60 -13.06 -9.00
N THR A 312 19.54 -13.45 -10.27
CA THR A 312 20.32 -14.58 -10.82
C THR A 312 21.05 -14.17 -12.09
N MET A 313 22.22 -14.75 -12.32
CA MET A 313 22.96 -14.62 -13.58
C MET A 313 23.95 -15.80 -13.72
N ASN A 314 24.11 -16.34 -14.93
CA ASN A 314 25.03 -17.45 -15.21
C ASN A 314 24.82 -18.68 -14.29
N GLY A 315 23.56 -19.05 -14.05
CA GLY A 315 23.19 -20.23 -13.28
C GLY A 315 23.50 -20.15 -11.79
N LYS A 316 23.58 -18.94 -11.22
CA LYS A 316 23.80 -18.70 -9.78
C LYS A 316 23.14 -17.40 -9.34
N LEU A 317 23.06 -17.21 -8.02
CA LEU A 317 22.70 -15.92 -7.42
C LEU A 317 23.80 -14.87 -7.73
N THR A 318 23.41 -13.61 -7.87
CA THR A 318 24.37 -12.49 -7.98
C THR A 318 24.82 -12.03 -6.58
N PRO A 319 25.92 -11.24 -6.48
CA PRO A 319 26.42 -10.77 -5.19
C PRO A 319 25.40 -10.01 -4.34
N HIS A 320 24.47 -9.28 -4.99
CA HIS A 320 23.42 -8.52 -4.29
C HIS A 320 22.33 -9.38 -3.65
N PHE A 321 22.27 -10.66 -4.03
CA PHE A 321 21.24 -11.60 -3.57
C PHE A 321 21.83 -12.87 -2.95
N GLU A 322 23.08 -12.83 -2.50
CA GLU A 322 23.75 -13.96 -1.80
C GLU A 322 23.00 -14.39 -0.52
N HIS A 323 22.28 -13.47 0.14
CA HIS A 323 21.46 -13.77 1.31
C HIS A 323 20.31 -14.77 1.04
N LEU A 324 20.01 -15.04 -0.23
CA LEU A 324 19.04 -16.04 -0.66
C LEU A 324 19.62 -17.46 -0.74
N GLN A 325 20.92 -17.67 -0.52
CA GLN A 325 21.54 -18.98 -0.70
C GLN A 325 20.90 -20.07 0.18
N ASP A 326 20.73 -19.82 1.48
CA ASP A 326 20.08 -20.78 2.37
C ASP A 326 18.63 -21.04 1.97
N TYR A 327 17.91 -19.98 1.58
CA TYR A 327 16.54 -20.09 1.07
C TYR A 327 16.47 -20.93 -0.21
N LEU A 328 17.41 -20.74 -1.14
CA LEU A 328 17.51 -21.50 -2.38
C LEU A 328 17.76 -23.00 -2.09
N GLU A 329 18.58 -23.29 -1.08
CA GLU A 329 18.93 -24.65 -0.67
C GLU A 329 17.91 -25.30 0.28
N GLY A 330 16.95 -24.52 0.80
CA GLY A 330 15.98 -24.97 1.79
C GLY A 330 16.57 -25.19 3.18
N LYS A 331 17.52 -24.34 3.58
CA LYS A 331 18.25 -24.37 4.85
C LYS A 331 17.95 -23.16 5.77
N ASP A 332 17.00 -22.31 5.37
CA ASP A 332 16.59 -21.08 6.03
C ASP A 332 15.69 -21.27 7.26
#